data_AF-A0A090IVW6-F1
#
_entry.id   AF-A0A090IVW6-F1
#
_cell.length_a   1.000
_cell.length_b   1.000
_cell.length_c   1.000
_cell.angle_alpha   90.00
_cell.angle_beta   90.00
_cell.angle_gamma   90.00
#
_symmetry.space_group_name_H-M   'P 1'
#
loop_
_entity.id
_entity.type
_entity.pdbx_description
1 polymer ?
#
loop_
_entity_poly.entity_id
_entity_poly.type
_entity_poly.pdbx_seq_one_letter_code
_entity_poly.pdbx_strand_id
1 'polypeptide(L)'
;MGGNHHFVSNSYLVKTKNLTNNQEAQLSQKLRDTDKVQNTSFISTQVEKQDSLSRSLQPVVLIFIVLSGTLAFVVLYNLTNINISERERELATIKVLGFFDNEVTMYIVRENVIFTIFGILVGFGIGKMLTWFIITMASSDLVTFPLIIPWESYLISAAMTTVFSAIVMVVTHLKLKHINMIEALKSNE
;
A
#
# COMPACT_ATOMS: atom_id res chain seq x y z
N MET A 1 18.93 -10.38 48.04
CA MET A 1 17.97 -11.50 48.22
C MET A 1 17.77 -12.16 46.86
N GLY A 2 18.61 -13.16 46.52
CA GLY A 2 18.55 -13.87 45.23
C GLY A 2 17.84 -15.21 45.41
N GLY A 3 16.65 -15.34 44.83
CA GLY A 3 15.89 -16.59 44.82
C GLY A 3 16.33 -17.48 43.66
N ASN A 4 16.88 -18.66 43.98
CA ASN A 4 17.15 -19.72 43.02
C ASN A 4 15.82 -20.29 42.47
N HIS A 5 15.35 -19.75 41.34
CA HIS A 5 14.26 -20.36 40.59
C HIS A 5 14.81 -21.53 39.76
N HIS A 6 14.62 -22.76 40.25
CA HIS A 6 14.81 -23.97 39.46
C HIS A 6 13.79 -23.96 38.29
N PHE A 7 14.26 -23.71 37.08
CA PHE A 7 13.45 -23.81 35.86
C PHE A 7 13.07 -25.27 35.62
N VAL A 8 11.85 -25.66 35.98
CA VAL A 8 11.26 -26.94 35.58
C VAL A 8 10.76 -26.80 34.16
N SER A 9 11.36 -27.54 33.22
CA SER A 9 10.96 -27.48 31.81
C SER A 9 9.56 -28.08 31.65
N ASN A 10 8.59 -27.25 31.28
CA ASN A 10 7.17 -27.58 31.16
C ASN A 10 6.72 -27.75 29.70
N SER A 11 7.65 -27.67 28.74
CA SER A 11 7.37 -27.82 27.31
C SER A 11 8.55 -28.50 26.60
N TYR A 12 8.23 -29.37 25.64
CA TYR A 12 9.22 -30.08 24.83
C TYR A 12 8.95 -29.80 23.35
N LEU A 13 10.00 -29.38 22.63
CA LEU A 13 9.93 -29.18 21.19
C LEU A 13 10.28 -30.50 20.50
N VAL A 14 9.32 -31.08 19.80
CA VAL A 14 9.48 -32.35 19.09
C VAL A 14 9.41 -32.11 17.59
N LYS A 15 10.48 -32.47 16.87
CA LYS A 15 10.51 -32.41 15.41
C LYS A 15 9.94 -33.72 14.85
N THR A 16 8.75 -33.64 14.29
CA THR A 16 8.09 -34.77 13.61
C THR A 16 8.49 -34.83 12.13
N LYS A 17 8.28 -35.99 11.48
CA LYS A 17 8.25 -36.06 10.01
C LYS A 17 7.02 -35.30 9.50
N ASN A 18 6.98 -34.92 8.23
CA ASN A 18 5.81 -34.26 7.62
C ASN A 18 4.55 -35.11 7.90
N LEU A 19 3.70 -34.60 8.79
CA LEU A 19 2.42 -35.19 9.17
C LEU A 19 1.33 -34.42 8.44
N THR A 20 0.26 -35.11 8.04
CA THR A 20 -0.96 -34.47 7.55
C THR A 20 -1.76 -33.92 8.75
N ASN A 21 -2.57 -32.87 8.56
CA ASN A 21 -3.42 -32.28 9.62
C ASN A 21 -4.22 -33.33 10.41
N ASN A 22 -4.72 -34.39 9.76
CA ASN A 22 -5.43 -35.50 10.41
C ASN A 22 -4.51 -36.36 11.32
N GLN A 23 -3.26 -36.56 10.92
CA GLN A 23 -2.28 -37.30 11.72
C GLN A 23 -1.81 -36.49 12.93
N GLU A 24 -1.71 -35.16 12.79
CA GLU A 24 -1.45 -34.25 13.91
C GLU A 24 -2.62 -34.22 14.91
N ALA A 25 -3.86 -34.22 14.43
CA ALA A 25 -5.06 -34.32 15.27
C ALA A 25 -5.15 -35.66 16.02
N GLN A 26 -4.75 -36.77 15.38
CA GLN A 26 -4.69 -38.08 16.06
C GLN A 26 -3.55 -38.17 17.07
N LEU A 27 -2.40 -37.57 16.75
CA LEU A 27 -1.25 -37.51 17.66
C LEU A 27 -1.57 -36.63 18.88
N SER A 28 -2.22 -35.49 18.68
CA SER A 28 -2.63 -34.61 19.76
C SER A 28 -3.64 -35.29 20.69
N GLN A 29 -4.60 -36.02 20.14
CA GLN A 29 -5.57 -36.78 20.94
C GLN A 29 -4.88 -37.86 21.77
N LYS A 30 -4.01 -38.70 21.16
CA LYS A 30 -3.26 -39.73 21.89
C LYS A 30 -2.37 -39.18 23.00
N LEU A 31 -1.75 -38.02 22.78
CA LEU A 31 -0.90 -37.37 23.77
C LEU A 31 -1.74 -36.82 24.94
N ARG A 32 -2.90 -36.22 24.66
CA ARG A 32 -3.83 -35.72 25.68
C ARG A 32 -4.46 -36.85 26.48
N ASP A 33 -4.78 -37.98 25.85
CA ASP A 33 -5.32 -39.17 26.51
C ASP A 33 -4.33 -39.84 27.50
N THR A 34 -3.04 -39.50 27.42
CA THR A 34 -2.00 -40.03 28.33
C THR A 34 -2.00 -39.31 29.70
N ASP A 35 -2.84 -38.29 29.90
CA ASP A 35 -2.97 -37.45 31.12
C ASP A 35 -1.67 -36.72 31.57
N LYS A 36 -0.55 -36.97 30.89
CA LYS A 36 0.77 -36.35 31.10
C LYS A 36 1.01 -35.12 30.23
N VAL A 37 0.17 -34.86 29.23
CA VAL A 37 0.31 -33.75 28.28
C VAL A 37 -0.95 -32.89 28.31
N GLN A 38 -0.83 -31.67 28.84
CA GLN A 38 -1.96 -30.75 28.97
C GLN A 38 -2.31 -30.05 27.65
N ASN A 39 -1.31 -29.72 26.83
CA ASN A 39 -1.50 -29.00 25.58
C ASN A 39 -0.49 -29.42 24.50
N THR A 40 -0.92 -29.37 23.24
CA THR A 40 -0.07 -29.61 22.06
C THR A 40 -0.27 -28.47 21.07
N SER A 41 0.82 -27.85 20.63
CA SER A 41 0.78 -26.81 19.59
C SER A 41 1.56 -27.29 18.38
N PHE A 42 0.94 -27.23 17.21
CA PHE A 42 1.57 -27.58 15.93
C PHE A 42 1.83 -26.30 15.14
N ILE A 43 2.97 -26.27 14.45
CA ILE A 43 3.36 -25.14 13.60
C ILE A 43 2.34 -24.97 12.46
N SER A 44 1.82 -26.07 11.90
CA SER A 44 0.76 -26.08 10.88
C SER A 44 -0.49 -25.30 11.33
N THR A 45 -1.00 -25.58 12.53
CA THR A 45 -2.17 -24.90 13.10
C THR A 45 -1.89 -23.43 13.40
N GLN A 46 -0.65 -23.09 13.80
CA GLN A 46 -0.25 -21.71 14.02
C GLN A 46 -0.18 -20.92 12.71
N VAL A 47 0.37 -21.52 11.65
CA VAL A 47 0.41 -20.94 10.29
C VAL A 47 -1.00 -20.76 9.75
N GLU A 48 -1.88 -21.75 9.90
CA GLU A 48 -3.27 -21.67 9.42
C GLU A 48 -4.07 -20.57 10.14
N LYS A 49 -3.87 -20.43 11.46
CA LYS A 49 -4.46 -19.33 12.24
C LYS A 49 -3.94 -17.98 11.76
N GLN A 50 -2.65 -17.86 11.52
CA GLN A 50 -2.04 -16.62 11.03
C GLN A 50 -2.55 -16.25 9.63
N ASP A 51 -2.62 -17.22 8.71
CA ASP A 51 -3.20 -17.04 7.38
C ASP A 51 -4.67 -16.63 7.44
N SER A 52 -5.46 -17.24 8.33
CA SER A 52 -6.87 -16.90 8.50
C SER A 52 -7.06 -15.48 9.03
N LEU A 53 -6.22 -15.04 9.96
CA LEU A 53 -6.20 -13.64 10.43
C LEU A 53 -5.83 -12.69 9.30
N SER A 54 -4.79 -13.00 8.51
CA SER A 54 -4.39 -12.20 7.34
C SER A 54 -5.51 -12.09 6.30
N ARG A 55 -6.19 -13.20 5.99
CA ARG A 55 -7.34 -13.21 5.06
C ARG A 55 -8.51 -12.40 5.59
N SER A 56 -8.75 -12.42 6.90
CA SER A 56 -9.82 -11.64 7.53
C SER A 56 -9.58 -10.13 7.44
N LEU A 57 -8.32 -9.68 7.36
CA LEU A 57 -7.96 -8.27 7.18
C LEU A 57 -7.97 -7.82 5.72
N GLN A 58 -7.91 -8.75 4.76
CA GLN A 58 -7.80 -8.44 3.33
C GLN A 58 -8.96 -7.56 2.80
N PRO A 59 -10.24 -7.76 3.19
CA PRO A 59 -11.32 -6.86 2.78
C PRO A 59 -11.14 -5.43 3.32
N VAL A 60 -10.65 -5.28 4.54
CA VAL A 60 -10.40 -3.97 5.17
C VAL A 60 -9.30 -3.22 4.42
N VAL A 61 -8.22 -3.93 4.05
CA VAL A 61 -7.14 -3.37 3.21
C VAL A 61 -7.67 -2.92 1.86
N LEU A 62 -8.54 -3.71 1.22
CA LEU A 62 -9.14 -3.35 -0.06
C LEU A 62 -10.00 -2.08 0.03
N ILE A 63 -10.78 -1.93 1.10
CA ILE A 63 -11.55 -0.70 1.34
C ILE A 63 -10.62 0.51 1.44
N PHE A 64 -9.54 0.41 2.21
CA PHE A 64 -8.57 1.51 2.31
C PHE A 64 -7.93 1.85 0.97
N ILE A 65 -7.56 0.85 0.16
CA ILE A 65 -7.01 1.07 -1.17
C ILE A 65 -7.98 1.89 -2.04
N VAL A 66 -9.27 1.53 -2.05
CA VAL A 66 -10.29 2.23 -2.84
C VAL A 66 -10.53 3.66 -2.32
N LEU A 67 -10.61 3.83 -1.00
CA LEU A 67 -10.81 5.15 -0.38
C LEU A 67 -9.62 6.08 -0.63
N SER A 68 -8.40 5.59 -0.41
CA SER A 68 -7.17 6.34 -0.68
C SER A 68 -7.02 6.67 -2.17
N GLY A 69 -7.35 5.73 -3.07
CA GLY A 69 -7.34 5.97 -4.52
C GLY A 69 -8.35 7.04 -4.94
N THR A 70 -9.56 7.01 -4.39
CA THR A 70 -10.60 8.02 -4.66
C THR A 70 -10.17 9.39 -4.15
N LEU A 71 -9.62 9.46 -2.93
CA LEU A 71 -9.10 10.70 -2.36
C LEU A 71 -7.95 11.27 -3.20
N ALA A 72 -7.01 10.42 -3.63
CA ALA A 72 -5.92 10.82 -4.49
C ALA A 72 -6.43 11.38 -5.82
N PHE A 73 -7.43 10.74 -6.45
CA PHE A 73 -8.06 11.24 -7.66
C PHE A 73 -8.66 12.63 -7.48
N VAL A 74 -9.44 12.85 -6.41
CA VAL A 74 -10.07 14.16 -6.11
C VAL A 74 -9.00 15.24 -5.88
N VAL A 75 -7.98 14.95 -5.09
CA VAL A 75 -6.90 15.90 -4.80
C VAL A 75 -6.13 16.26 -6.08
N LEU A 76 -5.73 15.27 -6.87
CA LEU A 76 -4.99 15.51 -8.11
C LEU A 76 -5.84 16.27 -9.13
N TYR A 77 -7.12 15.92 -9.28
CA TYR A 77 -8.05 16.65 -10.15
C TYR A 77 -8.14 18.14 -9.77
N ASN A 78 -8.31 18.43 -8.48
CA ASN A 78 -8.38 19.81 -8.00
C ASN A 78 -7.05 20.54 -8.20
N LEU A 79 -5.92 19.90 -7.93
CA LEU A 79 -4.60 20.49 -8.10
C LEU A 79 -4.32 20.81 -9.57
N THR A 80 -4.65 19.89 -10.48
CA THR A 80 -4.48 20.13 -11.92
C THR A 80 -5.39 21.24 -12.42
N ASN A 81 -6.63 21.33 -11.93
CA ASN A 81 -7.52 22.44 -12.27
C ASN A 81 -6.98 23.79 -11.83
N ILE A 82 -6.41 23.87 -10.61
CA ILE A 82 -5.76 25.09 -10.12
C ILE A 82 -4.56 25.44 -11.00
N ASN A 83 -3.67 24.47 -11.26
CA ASN A 83 -2.47 24.70 -12.08
C ASN A 83 -2.80 25.19 -13.50
N ILE A 84 -3.86 24.63 -14.12
CA ILE A 84 -4.32 25.08 -15.44
C ILE A 84 -4.90 26.49 -15.37
N SER A 85 -5.73 26.78 -14.37
CA SER A 85 -6.36 28.10 -14.23
C SER A 85 -5.33 29.20 -13.97
N GLU A 86 -4.29 28.92 -13.18
CA GLU A 86 -3.18 29.85 -12.93
C GLU A 86 -2.36 30.14 -14.19
N ARG A 87 -2.21 29.15 -15.07
CA ARG A 87 -1.39 29.24 -16.29
C ARG A 87 -2.19 29.50 -17.57
N GLU A 88 -3.50 29.67 -17.48
CA GLU A 88 -4.41 29.79 -18.63
C GLU A 88 -3.97 30.90 -19.60
N ARG A 89 -3.54 32.06 -19.08
CA ARG A 89 -3.02 33.18 -19.88
C ARG A 89 -1.70 32.86 -20.61
N GLU A 90 -0.82 32.11 -19.96
CA GLU A 90 0.44 31.65 -20.56
C GLU A 90 0.15 30.65 -21.69
N LEU A 91 -0.74 29.68 -21.44
CA LEU A 91 -1.16 28.68 -22.43
C LEU A 91 -1.86 29.34 -23.63
N ALA A 92 -2.70 30.35 -23.37
CA ALA A 92 -3.38 31.12 -24.43
C ALA A 92 -2.39 31.87 -25.33
N THR A 93 -1.34 32.46 -24.74
CA THR A 93 -0.30 33.17 -25.50
C THR A 93 0.51 32.21 -26.36
N ILE A 94 0.89 31.04 -25.82
CA ILE A 94 1.62 29.99 -26.55
C ILE A 94 0.79 29.51 -27.76
N LYS A 95 -0.52 29.32 -27.58
CA LYS A 95 -1.39 28.85 -28.65
C LYS A 95 -1.69 29.93 -29.70
N VAL A 96 -1.69 31.22 -29.33
CA VAL A 96 -1.74 32.35 -30.29
C VAL A 96 -0.45 32.47 -31.12
N LEU A 97 0.69 32.07 -30.57
CA LEU A 97 1.97 31.95 -31.29
C LEU A 97 2.02 30.76 -32.26
N GLY A 98 0.95 29.97 -32.36
CA GLY A 98 0.80 28.90 -33.35
C GLY A 98 1.20 27.50 -32.87
N PHE A 99 1.47 27.31 -31.58
CA PHE A 99 1.77 25.98 -31.01
C PHE A 99 0.52 25.10 -30.93
N PHE A 100 0.71 23.79 -31.11
CA PHE A 100 -0.38 22.81 -31.11
C PHE A 100 -0.76 22.38 -29.68
N ASP A 101 -2.04 22.01 -29.48
CA ASP A 101 -2.57 21.56 -28.17
C ASP A 101 -1.77 20.41 -27.53
N ASN A 102 -1.16 19.56 -28.35
CA ASN A 102 -0.32 18.44 -27.90
C ASN A 102 1.01 18.91 -27.31
N GLU A 103 1.61 19.99 -27.83
CA GLU A 103 2.88 20.53 -27.34
C GLU A 103 2.68 21.19 -25.96
N VAL A 104 1.58 21.92 -25.82
CA VAL A 104 1.15 22.53 -24.56
C VAL A 104 0.84 21.48 -23.51
N THR A 105 0.11 20.41 -23.89
CA THR A 105 -0.16 19.28 -22.98
C THR A 105 1.15 18.61 -22.55
N MET A 106 2.09 18.38 -23.47
CA MET A 106 3.33 17.66 -23.18
C MET A 106 4.23 18.40 -22.18
N TYR A 107 4.16 19.73 -22.15
CA TYR A 107 4.83 20.54 -21.12
C TYR A 107 4.28 20.23 -19.71
N ILE A 108 2.96 20.26 -19.53
CA ILE A 108 2.30 19.96 -18.25
C ILE A 108 2.53 18.50 -17.83
N VAL A 109 2.54 17.57 -18.79
CA VAL A 109 2.81 16.16 -18.56
C VAL A 109 4.20 15.94 -17.96
N ARG A 110 5.23 16.60 -18.50
CA ARG A 110 6.61 16.45 -18.00
C ARG A 110 6.75 16.87 -16.54
N GLU A 111 6.10 17.97 -16.15
CA GLU A 111 6.11 18.43 -14.76
C GLU A 111 5.41 17.43 -13.82
N ASN A 112 4.23 16.92 -14.23
CA ASN A 112 3.50 15.91 -13.46
C ASN A 112 4.27 14.58 -13.31
N VAL A 113 5.03 14.18 -14.33
CA VAL A 113 5.88 12.98 -14.25
C VAL A 113 6.96 13.16 -13.19
N ILE A 114 7.60 14.34 -13.13
CA ILE A 114 8.61 14.63 -12.10
C ILE A 114 7.97 14.55 -10.70
N PHE A 115 6.82 15.19 -10.50
CA PHE A 115 6.10 15.10 -9.22
C PHE A 115 5.67 13.68 -8.87
N THR A 116 5.27 12.88 -9.86
CA THR A 116 4.90 11.47 -9.66
C THR A 116 6.10 10.65 -9.19
N ILE A 117 7.28 10.84 -9.82
CA ILE A 117 8.51 10.15 -9.42
C ILE A 117 8.91 10.55 -7.99
N PHE A 118 8.89 11.85 -7.68
CA PHE A 118 9.15 12.32 -6.31
C PHE A 118 8.15 11.75 -5.31
N GLY A 119 6.85 11.72 -5.66
CA GLY A 119 5.80 11.15 -4.83
C GLY A 119 6.01 9.67 -4.55
N ILE A 120 6.43 8.88 -5.55
CA ILE A 120 6.75 7.45 -5.37
C ILE A 120 7.95 7.28 -4.43
N LEU A 121 9.04 8.03 -4.66
CA LEU A 121 10.25 7.93 -3.84
C LEU A 121 9.99 8.30 -2.37
N VAL A 122 9.31 9.42 -2.14
CA VAL A 122 8.94 9.87 -0.80
C VAL A 122 7.94 8.90 -0.17
N GLY A 123 6.96 8.43 -0.93
CA GLY A 123 5.97 7.45 -0.50
C GLY A 123 6.59 6.14 -0.03
N PHE A 124 7.61 5.64 -0.73
CA PHE A 124 8.37 4.45 -0.30
C PHE A 124 9.12 4.68 1.01
N GLY A 125 9.74 5.85 1.18
CA GLY A 125 10.42 6.21 2.42
C GLY A 125 9.45 6.26 3.61
N ILE A 126 8.38 7.04 3.48
CA ILE A 126 7.35 7.20 4.53
C ILE A 126 6.64 5.87 4.80
N GLY A 127 6.27 5.12 3.75
CA GLY A 127 5.59 3.83 3.88
C GLY A 127 6.45 2.80 4.62
N LYS A 128 7.74 2.73 4.32
CA LYS A 128 8.68 1.86 5.06
C LYS A 128 8.80 2.28 6.52
N MET A 129 8.93 3.59 6.78
CA MET A 129 9.03 4.13 8.15
C MET A 129 7.77 3.81 8.96
N LEU A 130 6.58 4.01 8.37
CA LEU A 130 5.31 3.74 9.01
C LEU A 130 5.11 2.24 9.28
N THR A 131 5.45 1.39 8.31
CA THR A 131 5.36 -0.07 8.47
C THR A 131 6.28 -0.54 9.60
N TRP A 132 7.51 -0.04 9.65
CA TRP A 132 8.44 -0.33 10.74
C TRP A 132 7.90 0.12 12.10
N PHE A 133 7.32 1.32 12.17
CA PHE A 133 6.71 1.84 13.39
C PHE A 133 5.53 0.98 13.87
N ILE A 134 4.62 0.62 12.96
CA ILE A 134 3.46 -0.22 13.28
C ILE A 134 3.91 -1.61 13.77
N ILE A 135 4.86 -2.25 13.09
CA ILE A 135 5.36 -3.57 13.48
C ILE A 135 6.04 -3.51 14.85
N THR A 136 6.85 -2.49 15.11
CA THR A 136 7.54 -2.33 16.40
C THR A 136 6.55 -2.11 17.55
N MET A 137 5.46 -1.37 17.30
CA MET A 137 4.40 -1.16 18.30
C MET A 137 3.50 -2.38 18.47
N ALA A 138 3.33 -3.19 17.42
CA ALA A 138 2.53 -4.42 17.47
C ALA A 138 3.30 -5.63 18.02
N SER A 139 4.64 -5.61 17.96
CA SER A 139 5.47 -6.66 18.54
C SER A 139 5.37 -6.67 20.06
N SER A 140 5.23 -7.86 20.64
CA SER A 140 5.20 -8.10 22.09
C SER A 140 6.20 -9.20 22.45
N ASP A 141 6.50 -9.39 23.73
CA ASP A 141 7.43 -10.43 24.22
C ASP A 141 7.05 -11.85 23.75
N LEU A 142 5.80 -12.07 23.34
CA LEU A 142 5.28 -13.35 22.88
C LEU A 142 5.21 -13.47 21.35
N VAL A 143 5.23 -12.36 20.60
CA VAL A 143 5.05 -12.36 19.14
C VAL A 143 5.95 -11.31 18.49
N THR A 144 6.91 -11.79 17.70
CA THR A 144 7.77 -10.95 16.85
C THR A 144 7.33 -11.07 15.40
N PHE A 145 7.07 -9.93 14.75
CA PHE A 145 6.80 -9.88 13.31
C PHE A 145 8.07 -9.46 12.57
N PRO A 146 8.67 -10.33 11.74
CA PRO A 146 9.80 -9.92 10.93
C PRO A 146 9.34 -8.94 9.84
N LEU A 147 9.97 -7.76 9.78
CA LEU A 147 9.73 -6.77 8.72
C LEU A 147 10.40 -7.24 7.42
N ILE A 148 9.68 -8.04 6.64
CA ILE A 148 10.12 -8.49 5.32
C ILE A 148 9.14 -7.93 4.29
N ILE A 149 9.56 -6.85 3.61
CA ILE A 149 8.80 -6.28 2.48
C ILE A 149 9.45 -6.79 1.20
N PRO A 150 8.80 -7.67 0.42
CA PRO A 150 9.37 -8.15 -0.83
C PRO A 150 9.46 -7.00 -1.83
N TRP A 151 10.50 -7.02 -2.66
CA TRP A 151 10.73 -6.03 -3.71
C TRP A 151 9.54 -5.92 -4.69
N GLU A 152 8.81 -7.02 -4.90
CA GLU A 152 7.58 -7.08 -5.69
C GLU A 152 6.49 -6.14 -5.16
N SER A 153 6.36 -5.97 -3.84
CA SER A 153 5.37 -5.03 -3.27
C SER A 153 5.69 -3.58 -3.61
N TYR A 154 6.97 -3.22 -3.68
CA TYR A 154 7.39 -1.89 -4.13
C TYR A 154 7.06 -1.69 -5.61
N LEU A 155 7.32 -2.70 -6.45
CA LEU A 155 6.95 -2.64 -7.87
C LEU A 155 5.44 -2.47 -8.09
N ILE A 156 4.63 -3.26 -7.37
CA ILE A 156 3.16 -3.17 -7.47
C ILE A 156 2.67 -1.78 -7.02
N SER A 157 3.22 -1.25 -5.93
CA SER A 157 2.86 0.08 -5.42
C SER A 157 3.27 1.20 -6.39
N ALA A 158 4.47 1.14 -6.98
CA ALA A 158 4.88 2.08 -8.02
C ALA A 158 3.98 1.99 -9.24
N ALA A 159 3.76 0.78 -9.77
CA ALA A 159 2.91 0.56 -10.94
C ALA A 159 1.50 1.09 -10.70
N MET A 160 0.93 0.83 -9.53
CA MET A 160 -0.39 1.32 -9.15
C MET A 160 -0.43 2.85 -9.11
N THR A 161 0.58 3.50 -8.50
CA THR A 161 0.69 4.97 -8.46
C THR A 161 0.83 5.56 -9.86
N THR A 162 1.63 4.95 -10.73
CA THR A 162 1.78 5.37 -12.13
C THR A 162 0.47 5.23 -12.90
N VAL A 163 -0.27 4.14 -12.72
CA VAL A 163 -1.59 3.96 -13.36
C VAL A 163 -2.57 5.03 -12.90
N PHE A 164 -2.64 5.33 -11.59
CA PHE A 164 -3.48 6.41 -11.07
C PHE A 164 -3.10 7.77 -11.65
N SER A 165 -1.81 8.10 -11.67
CA SER A 165 -1.30 9.35 -12.25
C SER A 165 -1.64 9.44 -13.74
N ALA A 166 -1.48 8.35 -14.50
CA ALA A 166 -1.83 8.30 -15.92
C ALA A 166 -3.33 8.52 -16.17
N ILE A 167 -4.21 7.92 -15.36
CA ILE A 167 -5.67 8.15 -15.46
C ILE A 167 -6.00 9.63 -15.27
N VAL A 168 -5.46 10.26 -14.22
CA VAL A 168 -5.65 11.70 -13.98
C VAL A 168 -5.12 12.52 -15.15
N MET A 169 -3.95 12.16 -15.68
CA MET A 169 -3.34 12.86 -16.81
C MET A 169 -4.19 12.80 -18.08
N VAL A 170 -4.82 11.65 -18.35
CA VAL A 170 -5.79 11.50 -19.45
C VAL A 170 -7.00 12.39 -19.23
N VAL A 171 -7.57 12.40 -18.02
CA VAL A 171 -8.72 13.27 -17.69
C VAL A 171 -8.37 14.75 -17.91
N THR A 172 -7.17 15.16 -17.50
CA THR A 172 -6.65 16.51 -17.71
C THR A 172 -6.54 16.86 -19.19
N HIS A 173 -5.94 15.98 -20.00
CA HIS A 173 -5.79 16.21 -21.43
C HIS A 173 -7.15 16.38 -22.13
N LEU A 174 -8.15 15.57 -21.77
CA LEU A 174 -9.51 15.67 -22.31
C LEU A 174 -10.16 17.02 -21.98
N LYS A 175 -9.92 17.54 -20.77
CA LYS A 175 -10.43 18.85 -20.34
C LYS A 175 -9.75 20.00 -21.08
N LEU A 176 -8.42 19.96 -21.24
CA LEU A 176 -7.66 20.98 -21.97
C LEU A 176 -8.13 21.14 -23.42
N LYS A 177 -8.51 20.04 -24.08
CA LYS A 177 -9.07 20.06 -25.43
C LYS A 177 -10.41 20.82 -25.54
N HIS A 178 -11.15 20.93 -24.43
CA HIS A 178 -12.44 21.60 -24.37
C HIS A 178 -12.39 23.04 -23.81
N ILE A 179 -11.21 23.54 -23.42
CA ILE A 179 -11.09 24.94 -23.00
C ILE A 179 -11.20 25.81 -24.25
N ASN A 180 -12.34 26.50 -24.37
CA ASN A 180 -12.59 27.48 -25.42
C ASN A 180 -11.74 28.72 -25.16
N MET A 181 -10.57 28.75 -25.79
CA MET A 181 -9.58 29.83 -25.66
C MET A 181 -10.12 31.22 -26.07
N ILE A 182 -11.23 31.26 -26.82
CA ILE A 182 -11.91 32.48 -27.26
C ILE A 182 -12.65 33.15 -26.08
N GLU A 183 -13.07 32.39 -25.07
CA GLU A 183 -13.85 32.90 -23.93
C GLU A 183 -12.93 33.51 -22.85
N ALA A 184 -11.72 32.97 -22.68
CA ALA A 184 -10.67 33.52 -21.81
C ALA A 184 -10.19 34.91 -22.25
N LEU A 185 -10.29 35.24 -23.54
CA LEU A 185 -9.99 36.58 -24.08
C LEU A 185 -11.18 37.54 -23.99
N LYS A 186 -12.41 37.03 -23.81
CA LYS A 186 -13.64 37.84 -23.76
C LYS A 186 -14.05 38.21 -22.33
N SER A 187 -13.52 37.53 -21.31
CA SER A 187 -13.90 37.77 -19.91
C SER A 187 -13.38 39.09 -19.31
N ASN A 188 -12.81 39.98 -20.12
CA ASN A 188 -12.20 41.23 -19.67
C ASN A 188 -12.52 42.43 -20.59
N GLU A 189 -13.55 42.32 -21.41
CA GLU A 189 -14.35 43.48 -21.82
C GLU A 189 -15.59 43.61 -20.93
#